data_AF-A0A3D1ZBC2-F1
#
_entry.id   AF-A0A3D1ZBC2-F1
#
_cell.length_a   1.000
_cell.length_b   1.000
_cell.length_c   1.000
_cell.angle_alpha   90.00
_cell.angle_beta   90.00
_cell.angle_gamma   90.00
#
_symmetry.space_group_name_H-M   'P 1'
#
loop_
_entity.id
_entity.type
_entity.pdbx_description
1 polymer ?
#
loop_
_entity_poly.entity_id
_entity_poly.type
_entity_poly.pdbx_seq_one_letter_code
_entity_poly.pdbx_strand_id
1 'polypeptide(L)'
;MTNLDNANNWWGGEGRSQNRLSLLDLIGNETLSIELAALLWLFVENKTSILTAAGPQLAGKTTLLTALLDMAPRRYNSVLTKGRSEDFSFLDTTDAANTYVLVPELSDHTPAYLWGESVSTLFDALDAGYSMVATIHADSPEQVTQMLRQPPVAIPSEQLHHVGVVINIRLMYGERDMIRRVTAVTLIEPGPKFVRLAISNDADESSAFLESEQSRQAVSKRINADNLATLLTQREAILEEWLASPPNDAASFAGRVAKFYESNPSNTSE
;
A
#
# COMPACT_ATOMS: atom_id res chain seq x y z
N MET A 1 2.99 6.79 18.42
CA MET A 1 1.66 7.06 17.84
C MET A 1 1.84 6.99 16.34
N THR A 2 1.08 6.16 15.63
CA THR A 2 0.99 6.30 14.17
C THR A 2 0.36 7.66 13.88
N ASN A 3 0.91 8.43 12.93
CA ASN A 3 0.42 9.74 12.49
C ASN A 3 -0.92 9.63 11.72
N LEU A 4 -1.85 8.83 12.24
CA LEU A 4 -3.22 8.67 11.76
C LEU A 4 -4.20 9.41 12.69
N ASP A 5 -3.73 10.43 13.41
CA ASP A 5 -4.52 11.23 14.37
C ASP A 5 -5.69 11.98 13.69
N ASN A 6 -5.73 12.07 12.35
CA ASN A 6 -6.89 12.47 11.56
C ASN A 6 -7.71 11.27 11.06
N ALA A 7 -7.95 10.28 11.92
CA ALA A 7 -8.62 9.02 11.60
C ALA A 7 -9.98 9.20 10.91
N ASN A 8 -10.73 10.25 11.23
CA ASN A 8 -12.08 10.44 10.69
C ASN A 8 -12.09 10.66 9.17
N ASN A 9 -11.13 11.42 8.62
CA ASN A 9 -11.05 11.69 7.18
C ASN A 9 -10.47 10.50 6.41
N TRP A 10 -9.51 9.77 7.01
CA TRP A 10 -8.93 8.57 6.41
C TRP A 10 -9.95 7.42 6.30
N TRP A 11 -10.82 7.26 7.30
CA TRP A 11 -11.84 6.19 7.34
C TRP A 11 -13.25 6.62 6.89
N GLY A 12 -13.43 7.89 6.54
CA GLY A 12 -14.71 8.45 6.10
C GLY A 12 -15.81 8.42 7.18
N GLY A 13 -15.46 8.66 8.45
CA GLY A 13 -16.42 8.78 9.56
C GLY A 13 -15.87 8.46 10.96
N GLU A 14 -16.57 8.94 11.99
CA GLU A 14 -16.25 8.68 13.40
C GLU A 14 -16.38 7.21 13.77
N GLY A 15 -15.48 6.71 14.62
CA GLY A 15 -15.54 5.36 15.20
C GLY A 15 -14.99 4.22 14.33
N ARG A 16 -14.73 4.44 13.03
CA ARG A 16 -14.19 3.42 12.12
C ARG A 16 -12.72 3.03 12.36
N SER A 17 -12.03 3.75 13.25
CA SER A 17 -10.70 3.38 13.74
C SER A 17 -10.72 2.46 14.97
N GLN A 18 -11.89 2.21 15.57
CA GLN A 18 -12.03 1.27 16.68
C GLN A 18 -12.04 -0.16 16.13
N ASN A 19 -11.20 -1.04 16.69
CA ASN A 19 -11.00 -2.44 16.24
C ASN A 19 -10.52 -2.58 14.78
N ARG A 20 -9.51 -1.80 14.38
CA ARG A 20 -8.82 -2.00 13.11
C ARG A 20 -8.13 -3.36 13.06
N LEU A 21 -8.25 -4.03 11.91
CA LEU A 21 -7.52 -5.26 11.63
C LEU A 21 -6.03 -4.95 11.46
N SER A 22 -5.17 -5.72 12.13
CA SER A 22 -3.74 -5.71 11.86
C SER A 22 -3.42 -6.52 10.60
N LEU A 23 -2.16 -6.46 10.14
CA LEU A 23 -1.72 -7.34 9.07
C LEU A 23 -1.83 -8.82 9.46
N LEU A 24 -1.59 -9.16 10.72
CA LEU A 24 -1.72 -10.54 11.22
C LEU A 24 -3.17 -11.01 11.17
N ASP A 25 -4.13 -10.13 11.46
CA ASP A 25 -5.56 -10.45 11.28
C ASP A 25 -5.89 -10.68 9.80
N LEU A 26 -5.29 -9.89 8.89
CA LEU A 26 -5.50 -10.07 7.45
C LEU A 26 -4.88 -11.38 6.95
N ILE A 27 -3.73 -11.80 7.48
CA ILE A 27 -3.15 -13.13 7.18
C ILE A 27 -4.02 -14.25 7.77
N GLY A 28 -4.50 -14.09 9.02
CA GLY A 28 -5.37 -15.08 9.68
C GLY A 28 -6.75 -15.22 9.03
N ASN A 29 -7.28 -14.14 8.45
CA ASN A 29 -8.48 -14.16 7.59
C ASN A 29 -8.18 -14.60 6.16
N GLU A 30 -6.92 -14.96 5.89
CA GLU A 30 -6.38 -15.34 4.59
C GLU A 30 -6.62 -14.29 3.48
N THR A 31 -6.81 -13.02 3.85
CA THR A 31 -6.97 -11.91 2.89
C THR A 31 -5.75 -11.76 2.00
N LEU A 32 -4.57 -12.09 2.51
CA LEU A 32 -3.33 -12.25 1.78
C LEU A 32 -2.50 -13.36 2.43
N SER A 33 -1.62 -13.98 1.64
CA SER A 33 -0.67 -14.97 2.14
C SER A 33 0.47 -14.30 2.90
N ILE A 34 1.24 -15.10 3.64
CA ILE A 34 2.37 -14.61 4.43
C ILE A 34 3.54 -14.14 3.54
N GLU A 35 3.76 -14.80 2.41
CA GLU A 35 4.76 -14.44 1.41
C GLU A 35 4.43 -13.07 0.80
N LEU A 36 3.14 -12.83 0.53
CA LEU A 36 2.69 -11.55 0.03
C LEU A 36 2.80 -10.45 1.09
N ALA A 37 2.46 -10.75 2.35
CA ALA A 37 2.64 -9.84 3.47
C ALA A 37 4.12 -9.46 3.66
N ALA A 38 5.03 -10.42 3.56
CA ALA A 38 6.48 -10.19 3.63
C ALA A 38 6.98 -9.29 2.49
N LEU A 39 6.54 -9.54 1.26
CA LEU A 39 6.87 -8.67 0.12
C LEU A 39 6.36 -7.24 0.31
N LEU A 40 5.11 -7.08 0.74
CA LEU A 40 4.52 -5.77 0.99
C LEU A 40 5.21 -5.04 2.15
N TRP A 41 5.69 -5.77 3.16
CA TRP A 41 6.53 -5.21 4.21
C TRP A 41 7.81 -4.61 3.62
N LEU A 42 8.54 -5.34 2.76
CA LEU A 42 9.75 -4.81 2.14
C LEU A 42 9.48 -3.54 1.32
N PHE A 43 8.33 -3.44 0.64
CA PHE A 43 7.94 -2.22 -0.06
C PHE A 43 7.69 -1.03 0.89
N VAL A 44 6.97 -1.27 1.99
CA VAL A 44 6.70 -0.25 3.01
C VAL A 44 8.01 0.21 3.67
N GLU A 45 8.90 -0.73 4.00
CA GLU A 45 10.21 -0.45 4.60
C GLU A 45 11.05 0.45 3.69
N ASN A 46 10.96 0.26 2.37
CA ASN A 46 11.66 1.04 1.34
C ASN A 46 10.86 2.24 0.82
N LYS A 47 9.87 2.71 1.59
CA LYS A 47 9.01 3.86 1.28
C LYS A 47 8.37 3.80 -0.13
N THR A 48 8.06 2.61 -0.64
CA THR A 48 7.44 2.49 -1.97
C THR A 48 6.01 3.04 -1.94
N SER A 49 5.59 3.76 -3.00
CA SER A 49 4.19 4.15 -3.18
C SER A 49 3.29 2.92 -3.33
N ILE A 50 2.13 2.94 -2.67
CA ILE A 50 1.16 1.83 -2.68
C ILE A 50 -0.21 2.37 -3.04
N LEU A 51 -0.84 1.74 -4.04
CA LEU A 51 -2.20 2.03 -4.46
C LEU A 51 -3.08 0.79 -4.36
N THR A 52 -4.06 0.81 -3.46
CA THR A 52 -5.05 -0.28 -3.37
C THR A 52 -6.20 -0.02 -4.33
N ALA A 53 -6.48 -0.99 -5.19
CA ALA A 53 -7.51 -0.92 -6.23
C ALA A 53 -8.57 -2.01 -6.02
N ALA A 54 -9.84 -1.63 -6.19
CA ALA A 54 -10.97 -2.55 -6.23
C ALA A 54 -12.14 -1.90 -6.97
N GLY A 55 -12.85 -2.65 -7.82
CA GLY A 55 -14.10 -2.20 -8.44
C GLY A 55 -15.14 -1.74 -7.40
N PRO A 56 -15.61 -2.60 -6.47
CA PRO A 56 -16.65 -2.23 -5.52
C PRO A 56 -16.14 -1.39 -4.34
N GLN A 57 -17.05 -0.58 -3.77
CA GLN A 57 -16.85 0.01 -2.44
C GLN A 57 -16.85 -1.08 -1.37
N LEU A 58 -16.27 -0.79 -0.19
CA LEU A 58 -16.23 -1.71 0.97
C LEU A 58 -15.45 -3.02 0.76
N ALA A 59 -14.69 -3.13 -0.34
CA ALA A 59 -13.83 -4.26 -0.63
C ALA A 59 -12.66 -4.45 0.37
N GLY A 60 -12.40 -3.47 1.23
CA GLY A 60 -11.33 -3.50 2.23
C GLY A 60 -10.06 -2.74 1.84
N LYS A 61 -10.11 -1.88 0.81
CA LYS A 61 -8.97 -1.07 0.32
C LYS A 61 -8.26 -0.32 1.46
N THR A 62 -9.00 0.52 2.19
CA THR A 62 -8.47 1.33 3.30
C THR A 62 -8.03 0.45 4.48
N THR A 63 -8.72 -0.67 4.73
CA THR A 63 -8.36 -1.62 5.78
C THR A 63 -6.99 -2.24 5.52
N LEU A 64 -6.78 -2.79 4.33
CA LEU A 64 -5.50 -3.34 3.92
C LEU A 64 -4.41 -2.27 3.96
N LEU A 65 -4.68 -1.10 3.39
CA LEU A 65 -3.72 -0.02 3.29
C LEU A 65 -3.25 0.47 4.67
N THR A 66 -4.16 0.53 5.64
CA THR A 66 -3.81 0.95 7.01
C THR A 66 -2.99 -0.13 7.72
N ALA A 67 -3.34 -1.41 7.57
CA ALA A 67 -2.56 -2.50 8.14
C ALA A 67 -1.13 -2.54 7.58
N LEU A 68 -0.95 -2.16 6.30
CA LEU A 68 0.37 -2.01 5.69
C LEU A 68 1.14 -0.81 6.26
N LEU A 69 0.48 0.34 6.44
CA LEU A 69 1.10 1.53 7.03
C LEU A 69 1.54 1.31 8.49
N ASP A 70 0.86 0.46 9.25
CA ASP A 70 1.28 0.10 10.61
C ASP A 70 2.63 -0.64 10.64
N MET A 71 3.12 -1.15 9.50
CA MET A 71 4.47 -1.71 9.34
C MET A 71 5.56 -0.67 9.05
N ALA A 72 5.19 0.58 8.80
CA ALA A 72 6.17 1.58 8.39
C ALA A 72 7.23 1.84 9.47
N PRO A 73 8.52 1.95 9.10
CA PRO A 73 9.54 2.49 9.98
C PRO A 73 9.10 3.81 10.64
N ARG A 74 9.36 3.96 11.93
CA ARG A 74 8.93 5.16 12.71
C ARG A 74 9.56 6.47 12.24
N ARG A 75 10.61 6.42 11.43
CA ARG A 75 11.22 7.60 10.80
C ARG A 75 10.33 8.23 9.72
N TYR A 76 9.41 7.44 9.16
CA TYR A 76 8.50 7.95 8.14
C TYR A 76 7.37 8.76 8.78
N ASN A 77 7.17 9.95 8.24
CA ASN A 77 6.03 10.81 8.53
C ASN A 77 4.90 10.53 7.54
N SER A 78 3.70 10.95 7.90
CA SER A 78 2.54 10.88 7.02
C SER A 78 1.77 12.19 7.04
N VAL A 79 1.35 12.64 5.86
CA VAL A 79 0.47 13.79 5.69
C VAL A 79 -0.80 13.34 4.99
N LEU A 80 -1.95 13.63 5.58
CA LEU A 80 -3.26 13.31 5.01
C LEU A 80 -3.75 14.46 4.12
N THR A 81 -4.15 14.15 2.89
CA THR A 81 -4.72 15.18 2.00
C THR A 81 -6.12 15.61 2.43
N LYS A 82 -6.47 16.84 2.06
CA LYS A 82 -7.76 17.49 2.38
C LYS A 82 -8.76 17.40 1.21
N GLY A 83 -8.55 16.48 0.26
CA GLY A 83 -9.40 16.34 -0.92
C GLY A 83 -9.38 17.58 -1.81
N ARG A 84 -10.55 18.09 -2.20
CA ARG A 84 -10.69 19.27 -3.08
C ARG A 84 -10.15 20.57 -2.49
N SER A 85 -9.95 20.65 -1.18
CA SER A 85 -9.34 21.82 -0.52
C SER A 85 -7.87 21.62 -0.18
N GLU A 86 -7.20 20.63 -0.77
CA GLU A 86 -5.77 20.45 -0.61
C GLU A 86 -4.99 21.61 -1.22
N ASP A 87 -4.06 22.16 -0.44
CA ASP A 87 -3.24 23.32 -0.81
C ASP A 87 -1.76 22.96 -0.95
N PHE A 88 -1.38 21.71 -0.66
CA PHE A 88 -0.01 21.18 -0.73
C PHE A 88 1.00 21.98 0.09
N SER A 89 0.56 22.75 1.10
CA SER A 89 1.44 23.51 2.00
C SER A 89 2.42 22.64 2.80
N PHE A 90 2.17 21.32 2.86
CA PHE A 90 3.10 20.38 3.46
C PHE A 90 4.41 20.24 2.68
N LEU A 91 4.45 20.59 1.39
CA LEU A 91 5.67 20.53 0.57
C LEU A 91 6.78 21.44 1.09
N ASP A 92 6.42 22.56 1.73
CA ASP A 92 7.39 23.51 2.29
C ASP A 92 7.83 23.15 3.72
N THR A 93 7.12 22.23 4.38
CA THR A 93 7.24 21.99 5.83
C THR A 93 7.64 20.57 6.20
N THR A 94 7.73 19.67 5.21
CA THR A 94 8.05 18.26 5.44
C THR A 94 9.24 17.83 4.59
N ASP A 95 9.95 16.80 5.07
CA ASP A 95 11.02 16.17 4.31
C ASP A 95 10.44 15.13 3.36
N ALA A 96 10.57 15.37 2.05
CA ALA A 96 10.12 14.48 0.99
C ALA A 96 10.67 13.06 1.17
N ALA A 97 11.96 12.92 1.51
CA ALA A 97 12.66 11.64 1.63
C ALA A 97 12.07 10.75 2.73
N ASN A 98 11.41 11.33 3.73
CA ASN A 98 10.83 10.63 4.86
C ASN A 98 9.31 10.77 4.98
N THR A 99 8.59 11.27 3.96
CA THR A 99 7.14 11.53 4.07
C THR A 99 6.31 10.74 3.08
N TYR A 100 5.29 10.07 3.62
CA TYR A 100 4.18 9.51 2.85
C TYR A 100 3.02 10.51 2.72
N VAL A 101 2.48 10.67 1.52
CA VAL A 101 1.24 11.41 1.26
C VAL A 101 0.08 10.42 1.25
N LEU A 102 -0.82 10.55 2.21
CA LEU A 102 -1.98 9.69 2.40
C LEU A 102 -3.15 10.31 1.66
N VAL A 103 -3.64 9.60 0.64
CA VAL A 103 -4.78 10.02 -0.17
C VAL A 103 -5.93 9.06 0.08
N PRO A 104 -7.02 9.46 0.76
CA PRO A 104 -8.13 8.55 1.07
C PRO A 104 -8.64 7.81 -0.16
N GLU A 105 -8.84 8.54 -1.25
CA GLU A 105 -9.23 8.01 -2.55
C GLU A 105 -8.84 8.96 -3.68
N LEU A 106 -8.37 8.39 -4.80
CA LEU A 106 -8.19 9.08 -6.08
C LEU A 106 -9.48 8.95 -6.89
N SER A 107 -10.41 9.89 -6.70
CA SER A 107 -11.66 10.00 -7.48
C SER A 107 -12.32 11.36 -7.30
N ASP A 108 -13.27 11.70 -8.18
CA ASP A 108 -14.06 12.94 -8.10
C ASP A 108 -15.36 12.80 -7.30
N HIS A 109 -15.64 11.62 -6.75
CA HIS A 109 -16.95 11.26 -6.20
C HIS A 109 -17.37 12.08 -4.99
N THR A 110 -16.42 12.57 -4.19
CA THR A 110 -16.71 13.39 -3.00
C THR A 110 -15.70 14.52 -2.82
N PRO A 111 -16.03 15.59 -2.07
CA PRO A 111 -15.07 16.64 -1.75
C PRO A 111 -13.87 16.20 -0.91
N ALA A 112 -13.98 15.07 -0.19
CA ALA A 112 -12.89 14.54 0.63
C ALA A 112 -11.80 13.83 -0.19
N TYR A 113 -12.05 13.62 -1.49
CA TYR A 113 -11.17 12.87 -2.38
C TYR A 113 -10.38 13.80 -3.30
N LEU A 114 -9.23 13.29 -3.75
CA LEU A 114 -8.28 14.05 -4.57
C LEU A 114 -8.44 13.65 -6.03
N TRP A 115 -8.66 14.62 -6.92
CA TRP A 115 -8.80 14.38 -8.37
C TRP A 115 -8.36 15.58 -9.20
N GLY A 116 -8.31 15.43 -10.52
CA GLY A 116 -7.99 16.50 -11.46
C GLY A 116 -6.57 17.05 -11.28
N GLU A 117 -6.43 18.37 -11.38
CA GLU A 117 -5.14 19.07 -11.29
C GLU A 117 -4.40 18.81 -9.97
N SER A 118 -5.12 18.60 -8.86
CA SER A 118 -4.49 18.25 -7.58
C SER A 118 -3.74 16.92 -7.63
N VAL A 119 -4.17 15.97 -8.47
CA VAL A 119 -3.40 14.73 -8.68
C VAL A 119 -2.15 15.00 -9.51
N SER A 120 -2.18 15.95 -10.45
CA SER A 120 -0.95 16.38 -11.14
C SER A 120 0.06 16.94 -10.15
N THR A 121 -0.36 17.85 -9.25
CA THR A 121 0.51 18.40 -8.20
C THR A 121 1.01 17.32 -7.24
N LEU A 122 0.18 16.31 -6.92
CA LEU A 122 0.63 15.15 -6.17
C LEU A 122 1.76 14.42 -6.90
N PHE A 123 1.64 14.18 -8.21
CA PHE A 123 2.68 13.49 -8.98
C PHE A 123 3.98 14.31 -9.07
N ASP A 124 3.89 15.64 -9.14
CA ASP A 124 5.08 16.51 -9.03
C ASP A 124 5.76 16.37 -7.66
N ALA A 125 4.98 16.19 -6.58
CA ALA A 125 5.53 15.88 -5.26
C ALA A 125 6.20 14.49 -5.24
N LEU A 126 5.66 13.50 -5.95
CA LEU A 126 6.28 12.17 -6.05
C LEU A 126 7.61 12.23 -6.82
N ASP A 127 7.71 13.06 -7.85
CA ASP A 127 8.99 13.39 -8.52
C ASP A 127 10.00 14.01 -7.56
N ALA A 128 9.54 14.86 -6.63
CA ALA A 128 10.37 15.50 -5.61
C ALA A 128 10.81 14.54 -4.47
N GLY A 129 10.42 13.27 -4.51
CA GLY A 129 10.88 12.23 -3.58
C GLY A 129 9.86 11.83 -2.52
N TYR A 130 8.65 12.38 -2.51
CA TYR A 130 7.55 11.86 -1.69
C TYR A 130 7.12 10.48 -2.19
N SER A 131 6.38 9.75 -1.36
CA SER A 131 5.68 8.53 -1.80
C SER A 131 4.24 8.59 -1.37
N MET A 132 3.34 8.00 -2.16
CA MET A 132 1.91 8.06 -1.84
C MET A 132 1.39 6.72 -1.36
N VAL A 133 0.37 6.81 -0.53
CA VAL A 133 -0.44 5.68 -0.11
C VAL A 133 -1.89 6.06 -0.37
N ALA A 134 -2.53 5.38 -1.32
CA ALA A 134 -3.82 5.79 -1.86
C ALA A 134 -4.76 4.63 -2.15
N THR A 135 -6.05 4.93 -2.29
CA THR A 135 -7.03 3.98 -2.83
C THR A 135 -7.65 4.48 -4.14
N ILE A 136 -8.12 3.56 -4.99
CA ILE A 136 -8.81 3.90 -6.24
C ILE A 136 -9.88 2.85 -6.59
N HIS A 137 -10.90 3.27 -7.32
CA HIS A 137 -11.89 2.38 -7.93
C HIS A 137 -11.43 1.92 -9.32
N ALA A 138 -10.74 0.79 -9.35
CA ALA A 138 -10.27 0.14 -10.57
C ALA A 138 -10.14 -1.37 -10.37
N ASP A 139 -10.38 -2.14 -11.43
CA ASP A 139 -10.30 -3.60 -11.44
C ASP A 139 -8.92 -4.11 -11.91
N SER A 140 -8.13 -3.25 -12.56
CA SER A 140 -6.81 -3.61 -13.08
C SER A 140 -5.82 -2.44 -13.03
N PRO A 141 -4.50 -2.71 -13.00
CA PRO A 141 -3.49 -1.66 -13.06
C PRO A 141 -3.50 -0.89 -14.39
N GLU A 142 -3.92 -1.52 -15.49
CA GLU A 142 -4.12 -0.85 -16.78
C GLU A 142 -5.23 0.20 -16.68
N GLN A 143 -6.34 -0.13 -16.02
CA GLN A 143 -7.43 0.82 -15.78
C GLN A 143 -6.96 1.98 -14.89
N VAL A 144 -6.18 1.70 -13.84
CA VAL A 144 -5.56 2.75 -13.00
C VAL A 144 -4.77 3.73 -13.86
N THR A 145 -3.82 3.24 -14.66
CA THR A 145 -2.97 4.11 -15.49
C THR A 145 -3.76 4.80 -16.60
N GLN A 146 -4.82 4.18 -17.12
CA GLN A 146 -5.72 4.81 -18.07
C GLN A 146 -6.44 6.00 -17.42
N MET A 147 -7.04 5.81 -16.23
CA MET A 147 -7.74 6.87 -15.51
C MET A 147 -6.82 8.06 -15.20
N LEU A 148 -5.59 7.79 -14.75
CA LEU A 148 -4.62 8.84 -14.42
C LEU A 148 -4.13 9.63 -15.65
N ARG A 149 -4.07 9.01 -16.83
CA ARG A 149 -3.65 9.69 -18.07
C ARG A 149 -4.74 10.55 -18.71
N GLN A 150 -6.01 10.31 -18.40
CA GLN A 150 -7.10 11.06 -19.02
C GLN A 150 -7.31 12.41 -18.31
N PRO A 151 -7.71 13.47 -19.03
CA PRO A 151 -8.26 14.66 -18.40
C PRO A 151 -9.43 14.29 -17.47
N PRO A 152 -9.60 14.96 -16.32
CA PRO A 152 -8.87 16.15 -15.88
C PRO A 152 -7.54 15.88 -15.15
N VAL A 153 -7.09 14.62 -15.02
CA VAL A 153 -5.87 14.26 -14.27
C VAL A 153 -4.62 14.43 -15.13
N ALA A 154 -4.64 13.88 -16.35
CA ALA A 154 -3.65 14.09 -17.40
C ALA A 154 -2.17 13.81 -17.01
N ILE A 155 -1.90 12.81 -16.18
CA ILE A 155 -0.52 12.43 -15.79
C ILE A 155 0.27 11.91 -17.01
N PRO A 156 1.47 12.46 -17.28
CA PRO A 156 2.37 11.94 -18.31
C PRO A 156 2.77 10.48 -18.09
N SER A 157 2.91 9.71 -19.17
CA SER A 157 3.28 8.28 -19.09
C SER A 157 4.62 8.03 -18.38
N GLU A 158 5.54 8.99 -18.41
CA GLU A 158 6.84 8.93 -17.74
C GLU A 158 6.74 9.00 -16.21
N GLN A 159 5.75 9.73 -15.67
CA GLN A 159 5.52 9.84 -14.22
C GLN A 159 4.70 8.66 -13.64
N LEU A 160 4.05 7.84 -14.47
CA LEU A 160 3.16 6.77 -13.99
C LEU A 160 3.85 5.71 -13.10
N HIS A 161 5.17 5.58 -13.18
CA HIS A 161 5.94 4.70 -12.31
C HIS A 161 5.88 5.12 -10.83
N HIS A 162 5.55 6.39 -10.53
CA HIS A 162 5.30 6.87 -9.16
C HIS A 162 4.07 6.25 -8.49
N VAL A 163 3.19 5.61 -9.25
CA VAL A 163 2.14 4.74 -8.69
C VAL A 163 2.75 3.66 -7.80
N GLY A 164 3.96 3.20 -8.11
CA GLY A 164 4.65 2.16 -7.35
C GLY A 164 3.95 0.82 -7.53
N VAL A 165 3.35 0.31 -6.45
CA VAL A 165 2.70 -1.00 -6.46
C VAL A 165 1.18 -0.84 -6.42
N VAL A 166 0.50 -1.46 -7.38
CA VAL A 166 -0.96 -1.61 -7.39
C VAL A 166 -1.35 -2.94 -6.77
N ILE A 167 -2.18 -2.88 -5.72
CA ILE A 167 -2.70 -4.06 -5.02
C ILE A 167 -4.19 -4.18 -5.34
N ASN A 168 -4.58 -5.21 -6.09
CA ASN A 168 -5.97 -5.48 -6.40
C ASN A 168 -6.59 -6.36 -5.31
N ILE A 169 -7.63 -5.85 -4.65
CA ILE A 169 -8.43 -6.59 -3.66
C ILE A 169 -9.83 -6.83 -4.20
N ARG A 170 -10.32 -8.06 -4.05
CA ARG A 170 -11.70 -8.42 -4.42
C ARG A 170 -12.50 -8.79 -3.18
N LEU A 171 -13.77 -8.39 -3.22
CA LEU A 171 -14.80 -8.86 -2.33
C LEU A 171 -15.53 -10.01 -3.02
N MET A 172 -15.56 -11.16 -2.36
CA MET A 172 -16.26 -12.35 -2.79
C MET A 172 -17.35 -12.71 -1.78
N TYR A 173 -18.41 -13.34 -2.28
CA TYR A 173 -19.49 -13.83 -1.46
C TYR A 173 -19.39 -15.35 -1.41
N GLY A 174 -19.01 -15.90 -0.25
CA GLY A 174 -19.19 -17.32 0.04
C GLY A 174 -20.66 -17.65 0.31
N GLU A 175 -20.96 -18.91 0.61
CA GLU A 175 -22.34 -19.34 0.89
C GLU A 175 -22.96 -18.62 2.11
N ARG A 176 -22.14 -18.15 3.06
CA ARG A 176 -22.60 -17.45 4.28
C ARG A 176 -21.77 -16.23 4.69
N ASP A 177 -20.58 -16.05 4.12
CA ASP A 177 -19.61 -15.05 4.57
C ASP A 177 -19.07 -14.18 3.42
N MET A 178 -18.70 -12.95 3.76
CA MET A 178 -18.00 -12.03 2.86
C MET A 178 -16.50 -12.24 2.99
N ILE A 179 -15.87 -12.75 1.94
CA ILE A 179 -14.44 -13.03 1.89
C ILE A 179 -13.74 -11.93 1.10
N ARG A 180 -12.66 -11.39 1.64
CA ARG A 180 -11.82 -10.40 0.94
C ARG A 180 -10.49 -11.07 0.61
N ARG A 181 -10.01 -10.94 -0.62
CA ARG A 181 -8.72 -11.51 -1.07
C ARG A 181 -7.96 -10.52 -1.92
N VAL A 182 -6.65 -10.45 -1.69
CA VAL A 182 -5.71 -9.81 -2.62
C VAL A 182 -5.51 -10.76 -3.80
N THR A 183 -6.01 -10.38 -4.97
CA THR A 183 -5.99 -11.23 -6.17
C THR A 183 -4.79 -10.94 -7.07
N ALA A 184 -4.20 -9.74 -6.96
CA ALA A 184 -3.01 -9.41 -7.71
C ALA A 184 -2.20 -8.30 -7.06
N VAL A 185 -0.88 -8.36 -7.26
CA VAL A 185 0.05 -7.28 -6.95
C VAL A 185 0.92 -7.02 -8.17
N THR A 186 0.92 -5.78 -8.65
CA THR A 186 1.64 -5.37 -9.86
C THR A 186 2.50 -4.15 -9.58
N LEU A 187 3.79 -4.24 -9.89
CA LEU A 187 4.70 -3.10 -9.85
C LEU A 187 4.64 -2.35 -11.19
N ILE A 188 4.53 -1.02 -11.12
CA ILE A 188 4.56 -0.14 -12.28
C ILE A 188 5.98 0.38 -12.46
N GLU A 189 6.66 -0.07 -13.52
CA GLU A 189 7.96 0.43 -13.94
C GLU A 189 7.83 1.60 -14.95
N PRO A 190 8.86 2.42 -15.15
CA PRO A 190 8.87 3.45 -16.20
C PRO A 190 8.53 2.86 -17.58
N GLY A 191 7.67 3.53 -18.35
CA GLY A 191 7.30 3.06 -19.70
C GLY A 191 5.81 3.13 -20.08
N PRO A 192 4.85 3.27 -19.16
CA PRO A 192 4.64 2.42 -17.98
C PRO A 192 4.68 0.92 -18.34
N LYS A 193 5.42 0.12 -17.57
CA LYS A 193 5.49 -1.33 -17.74
C LYS A 193 4.94 -2.03 -16.50
N PHE A 194 4.03 -2.98 -16.72
CA PHE A 194 3.37 -3.73 -15.66
C PHE A 194 4.15 -5.00 -15.36
N VAL A 195 4.74 -5.09 -14.18
CA VAL A 195 5.43 -6.30 -13.72
C VAL A 195 4.55 -6.98 -12.67
N ARG A 196 3.90 -8.08 -13.05
CA ARG A 196 3.08 -8.87 -12.14
C ARG A 196 3.98 -9.57 -11.12
N LEU A 197 3.78 -9.28 -9.84
CA LEU A 197 4.54 -9.84 -8.73
C LEU A 197 3.83 -11.03 -8.10
N ALA A 198 2.51 -10.91 -7.96
CA ALA A 198 1.67 -11.98 -7.45
C ALA A 198 0.31 -11.98 -8.16
N ILE A 199 -0.25 -13.16 -8.37
CA ILE A 199 -1.64 -13.35 -8.79
C ILE A 199 -2.22 -14.55 -8.03
N SER A 200 -3.48 -14.44 -7.65
CA SER A 200 -4.29 -15.53 -7.10
C SER A 200 -5.62 -15.53 -7.84
N ASN A 201 -5.98 -16.69 -8.37
CA ASN A 201 -7.22 -16.92 -9.10
C ASN A 201 -8.02 -18.00 -8.40
N ASP A 202 -9.12 -17.58 -7.77
CA ASP A 202 -9.98 -18.51 -7.03
C ASP A 202 -10.76 -19.47 -7.95
N ALA A 203 -10.95 -19.12 -9.23
CA ALA A 203 -11.74 -19.94 -10.15
C ALA A 203 -11.06 -21.27 -10.53
N ASP A 204 -9.72 -21.31 -10.51
CA ASP A 204 -8.91 -22.48 -10.83
C ASP A 204 -7.92 -22.83 -9.71
N GLU A 205 -8.08 -22.23 -8.53
CA GLU A 205 -7.20 -22.37 -7.35
C GLU A 205 -5.72 -22.15 -7.67
N SER A 206 -5.40 -21.41 -8.73
CA SER A 206 -4.03 -21.12 -9.11
C SER A 206 -3.49 -19.89 -8.39
N SER A 207 -2.21 -19.94 -8.03
CA SER A 207 -1.49 -18.78 -7.54
C SER A 207 -0.06 -18.79 -8.04
N ALA A 208 0.48 -17.59 -8.23
CA ALA A 208 1.84 -17.37 -8.65
C ALA A 208 2.41 -16.22 -7.82
N PHE A 209 3.60 -16.44 -7.25
CA PHE A 209 4.31 -15.45 -6.44
C PHE A 209 5.77 -15.39 -6.89
N LEU A 210 6.20 -14.22 -7.38
CA LEU A 210 7.56 -13.95 -7.87
C LEU A 210 8.16 -15.05 -8.76
N GLU A 211 7.32 -15.66 -9.60
CA GLU A 211 7.71 -16.85 -10.38
C GLU A 211 8.78 -16.55 -11.41
N SER A 212 8.76 -15.36 -12.02
CA SER A 212 9.70 -14.97 -13.07
C SER A 212 10.93 -14.26 -12.52
N GLU A 213 12.07 -14.45 -13.19
CA GLU A 213 13.29 -13.69 -12.90
C GLU A 213 13.08 -12.19 -13.06
N GLN A 214 12.26 -11.80 -14.05
CA GLN A 214 11.88 -10.40 -14.27
C GLN A 214 11.18 -9.78 -13.05
N SER A 215 10.25 -10.49 -12.41
CA SER A 215 9.55 -9.95 -11.24
C SER A 215 10.50 -9.82 -10.03
N ARG A 216 11.37 -10.80 -9.81
CA ARG A 216 12.39 -10.73 -8.74
C ARG A 216 13.35 -9.57 -8.96
N GLN A 217 13.88 -9.40 -10.18
CA GLN A 217 14.78 -8.29 -10.53
C GLN A 217 14.09 -6.93 -10.38
N ALA A 218 12.82 -6.82 -10.78
CA ALA A 218 12.07 -5.58 -10.63
C ALA A 218 11.87 -5.20 -9.15
N VAL A 219 11.58 -6.18 -8.28
CA VAL A 219 11.50 -5.97 -6.83
C VAL A 219 12.88 -5.57 -6.27
N SER A 220 13.92 -6.35 -6.54
CA SER A 220 15.30 -6.08 -6.10
C SER A 220 15.76 -4.67 -6.47
N LYS A 221 15.51 -4.24 -7.71
CA LYS A 221 15.80 -2.88 -8.17
C LYS A 221 14.97 -1.85 -7.43
N ARG A 222 13.66 -2.09 -7.21
CA ARG A 222 12.75 -1.13 -6.57
C ARG A 222 13.09 -0.87 -5.11
N ILE A 223 13.56 -1.89 -4.40
CA ILE A 223 13.96 -1.82 -2.99
C ILE A 223 15.47 -1.70 -2.79
N ASN A 224 16.23 -1.58 -3.88
CA ASN A 224 17.69 -1.51 -3.86
C ASN A 224 18.36 -2.63 -3.04
N ALA A 225 17.96 -3.89 -3.27
CA ALA A 225 18.48 -5.05 -2.54
C ALA A 225 18.89 -6.22 -3.45
N ASP A 226 20.12 -6.69 -3.28
CA ASP A 226 20.69 -7.82 -4.02
C ASP A 226 20.31 -9.19 -3.43
N ASN A 227 19.85 -9.21 -2.17
CA ASN A 227 19.56 -10.42 -1.39
C ASN A 227 18.06 -10.61 -1.12
N LEU A 228 17.20 -10.30 -2.10
CA LEU A 228 15.73 -10.33 -1.97
C LEU A 228 15.19 -11.63 -1.34
N ALA A 229 15.66 -12.79 -1.78
CA ALA A 229 15.18 -14.08 -1.26
C ALA A 229 15.43 -14.21 0.25
N THR A 230 16.62 -13.79 0.73
CA THR A 230 16.95 -13.81 2.16
C THR A 230 16.08 -12.84 2.94
N LEU A 231 15.84 -11.64 2.42
CA LEU A 231 14.98 -10.65 3.07
C LEU A 231 13.53 -11.15 3.19
N LEU A 232 12.99 -11.77 2.13
CA LEU A 232 11.64 -12.36 2.15
C LEU A 232 11.54 -13.48 3.20
N THR A 233 12.46 -14.46 3.18
CA THR A 233 12.47 -15.55 4.16
C THR A 233 12.57 -15.03 5.60
N GLN A 234 13.36 -13.98 5.85
CA GLN A 234 13.43 -13.36 7.16
C GLN A 234 12.10 -12.72 7.58
N ARG A 235 11.43 -11.98 6.70
CA ARG A 235 10.15 -11.33 7.01
C ARG A 235 9.03 -12.36 7.18
N GLU A 236 9.01 -13.41 6.37
CA GLU A 236 8.08 -14.54 6.52
C GLU A 236 8.22 -15.19 7.90
N ALA A 237 9.44 -15.60 8.29
CA ALA A 237 9.68 -16.23 9.59
C ALA A 237 9.25 -15.35 10.79
N ILE A 238 9.47 -14.03 10.71
CA ILE A 238 9.02 -13.08 11.73
C ILE A 238 7.49 -13.02 11.81
N LEU A 239 6.81 -12.95 10.65
CA LEU A 239 5.36 -12.93 10.60
C LEU A 239 4.75 -14.24 11.13
N GLU A 240 5.37 -15.39 10.85
CA GLU A 240 4.97 -16.71 11.38
C GLU A 240 5.09 -16.74 12.90
N GLU A 241 6.23 -16.29 13.44
CA GLU A 241 6.45 -16.21 14.89
C GLU A 241 5.41 -15.32 15.55
N TRP A 242 5.09 -14.17 14.93
CA TRP A 242 4.11 -13.24 15.47
C TRP A 242 2.69 -13.78 15.44
N LEU A 243 2.29 -14.46 14.36
CA LEU A 243 1.01 -15.14 14.24
C LEU A 243 0.83 -16.26 15.28
N ALA A 244 1.89 -17.02 15.55
CA ALA A 244 1.88 -18.09 16.54
C ALA A 244 1.79 -17.57 17.99
N SER A 245 1.98 -16.27 18.21
CA SER A 245 2.09 -15.65 19.53
C SER A 245 1.04 -14.56 19.72
N PRO A 246 -0.26 -14.86 19.95
CA PRO A 246 -1.30 -13.84 20.14
C PRO A 246 -1.03 -12.91 21.35
N PRO A 247 -1.66 -11.72 21.42
CA PRO A 247 -2.73 -11.24 20.55
C PRO A 247 -2.24 -10.57 19.25
N ASN A 248 -3.10 -10.64 18.23
CA ASN A 248 -2.86 -10.13 16.87
C ASN A 248 -3.45 -8.74 16.64
N ASP A 249 -4.00 -8.09 17.66
CA ASP A 249 -4.63 -6.78 17.53
C ASP A 249 -3.63 -5.69 17.06
N ALA A 250 -4.16 -4.62 16.46
CA ALA A 250 -3.36 -3.55 15.87
C ALA A 250 -2.36 -2.89 16.87
N ALA A 251 -2.70 -2.77 18.16
CA ALA A 251 -1.80 -2.16 19.13
C ALA A 251 -0.61 -3.07 19.45
N SER A 252 -0.88 -4.36 19.66
CA SER A 252 0.14 -5.39 19.87
C SER A 252 1.04 -5.54 18.64
N PHE A 253 0.47 -5.53 17.44
CA PHE A 253 1.21 -5.56 16.18
C PHE A 253 2.15 -4.35 16.03
N ALA A 254 1.65 -3.14 16.23
CA ALA A 254 2.47 -1.92 16.16
C ALA A 254 3.62 -1.92 17.18
N GLY A 255 3.41 -2.53 18.35
CA GLY A 255 4.46 -2.74 19.35
C GLY A 255 5.58 -3.67 18.87
N ARG A 256 5.25 -4.74 18.13
CA ARG A 256 6.22 -5.68 17.57
C ARG A 256 7.03 -5.06 16.44
N VAL A 257 6.36 -4.37 15.51
CA VAL A 257 7.01 -3.63 14.42
C VAL A 257 8.01 -2.62 14.98
N ALA A 258 7.65 -1.88 16.03
CA ALA A 258 8.55 -0.94 16.67
C ALA A 258 9.82 -1.60 17.22
N LYS A 259 9.66 -2.69 17.99
CA LYS A 259 10.79 -3.46 18.55
C LYS A 259 11.68 -4.04 17.45
N PHE A 260 11.08 -4.48 16.35
CA PHE A 260 11.82 -4.99 15.19
C PHE A 260 12.77 -3.93 14.64
N TYR A 261 12.30 -2.71 14.39
CA TYR A 261 13.14 -1.62 13.88
C TYR A 261 14.16 -1.11 14.91
N GLU A 262 13.80 -1.06 16.19
CA GLU A 262 14.74 -0.72 17.27
C GLU A 262 15.92 -1.71 17.35
N SER A 263 15.64 -3.00 17.09
CA SER A 263 16.65 -4.07 17.12
C SER A 263 17.45 -4.19 15.81
N ASN A 264 17.00 -3.55 14.73
CA ASN A 264 17.61 -3.63 13.40
C ASN A 264 17.82 -2.23 12.80
N PRO A 265 18.69 -1.39 13.40
CA PRO A 265 18.86 0.00 12.97
C PRO A 265 19.42 0.13 11.54
N SER A 266 20.10 -0.90 11.01
CA SER A 266 20.50 -0.95 9.60
C SER A 266 19.32 -0.88 8.63
N ASN A 267 18.15 -1.37 9.04
CA ASN A 267 16.90 -1.31 8.26
C ASN A 267 16.23 0.08 8.34
N THR A 268 16.82 0.98 9.12
CA THR A 268 16.40 2.39 9.26
C THR A 268 17.44 3.38 8.76
N SER A 269 18.61 2.90 8.32
CA SER A 269 19.71 3.72 7.80
C SER A 269 19.47 4.06 6.33
N GLU A 270 19.70 5.32 5.95
CA GLU A 270 19.69 5.77 4.55
C GLU A 270 20.75 5.08 3.68
#